data_AF-A0A914C5K6-F1
#
_entry.id   AF-A0A914C5K6-F1
#
_cell.length_a   1.000
_cell.length_b   1.000
_cell.length_c   1.000
_cell.angle_alpha   90.00
_cell.angle_beta   90.00
_cell.angle_gamma   90.00
#
_symmetry.space_group_name_H-M   'P 1'
#
loop_
_entity.id
_entity.type
_entity.pdbx_description
1 polymer ?
#
loop_
_entity_poly.entity_id
_entity_poly.type
_entity_poly.pdbx_seq_one_letter_code
_entity_poly.pdbx_strand_id
1 'polypeptide(L)'
;MASSADDSELRNYDVDDFVVDYIKYRIECDDNYTWYDAPETTSEFVDEYYAVRKVAQTFETRYTKRFEQEIKRLLAAGPLTYNYFNEVLDEFIDSVGEDGKKLSYSRLIAVLAFSGYYARKLAELDAKKTANDGHDYRSDITHLSIYASKRLEKKIAESWGDGYSWMIEKFNKNQDKRITELSAWDPLMVQIGGYFLAAATVIGGFMIYWRSRKE
;
A
#
# COMPACT_ATOMS: atom_id res chain seq x y z
N MET A 1 -28.15 -12.68 -23.95
CA MET A 1 -26.70 -12.80 -24.14
C MET A 1 -26.15 -11.39 -24.08
N ALA A 2 -25.68 -10.96 -22.91
CA ALA A 2 -25.24 -9.59 -22.68
C ALA A 2 -23.87 -9.59 -21.98
N SER A 3 -22.99 -8.76 -22.53
CA SER A 3 -21.70 -8.26 -22.03
C SER A 3 -20.65 -9.28 -21.59
N SER A 4 -19.82 -9.71 -22.55
CA SER A 4 -18.48 -10.26 -22.30
C SER A 4 -17.39 -9.22 -22.59
N ALA A 5 -17.72 -7.93 -22.52
CA ALA A 5 -16.84 -6.82 -22.88
C ALA A 5 -16.35 -5.99 -21.68
N ASP A 6 -16.80 -6.27 -20.46
CA ASP A 6 -16.56 -5.40 -19.28
C ASP A 6 -15.38 -5.85 -18.39
N ASP A 7 -14.93 -7.10 -18.49
CA ASP A 7 -13.84 -7.63 -17.63
C ASP A 7 -12.43 -7.41 -18.21
N SER A 8 -12.32 -6.93 -19.44
CA SER A 8 -11.02 -6.63 -20.08
C SER A 8 -10.51 -5.22 -19.77
N GLU A 9 -11.40 -4.26 -19.51
CA GLU A 9 -11.01 -2.88 -19.22
C GLU A 9 -10.54 -2.71 -17.76
N LEU A 10 -10.97 -3.58 -16.85
CA LEU A 10 -10.50 -3.68 -15.45
C LEU A 10 -9.08 -4.27 -15.28
N ARG A 11 -8.36 -4.56 -16.38
CA ARG A 11 -7.01 -5.14 -16.32
C ARG A 11 -5.87 -4.13 -16.24
N ASN A 12 -6.15 -2.85 -16.41
CA ASN A 12 -5.12 -1.80 -16.37
C ASN A 12 -5.15 -1.01 -15.05
N TYR A 13 -5.18 -1.72 -13.92
CA TYR A 13 -4.74 -1.09 -12.68
C TYR A 13 -3.23 -0.98 -12.73
N ASP A 14 -2.74 0.26 -12.89
CA ASP A 14 -1.31 0.50 -12.84
C ASP A 14 -0.83 0.35 -11.40
N VAL A 15 0.11 -0.56 -11.19
CA VAL A 15 0.75 -0.78 -9.89
C VAL A 15 1.43 0.51 -9.43
N ASP A 16 1.91 1.29 -10.39
CA ASP A 16 2.58 2.56 -10.16
C ASP A 16 1.65 3.57 -9.50
N ASP A 17 0.39 3.61 -9.93
CA ASP A 17 -0.60 4.51 -9.36
C ASP A 17 -0.87 4.18 -7.88
N PHE A 18 -0.99 2.91 -7.51
CA PHE A 18 -1.15 2.51 -6.10
C PHE A 18 0.07 2.87 -5.24
N VAL A 19 1.28 2.70 -5.78
CA VAL A 19 2.53 3.02 -5.07
C VAL A 19 2.66 4.53 -4.89
N VAL A 20 2.48 5.30 -5.96
CA VAL A 20 2.57 6.76 -5.96
C VAL A 20 1.49 7.34 -5.04
N ASP A 21 0.26 6.85 -5.15
CA ASP A 21 -0.86 7.27 -4.30
C ASP A 21 -0.54 7.06 -2.82
N TYR A 22 -0.12 5.85 -2.42
CA TYR A 22 0.14 5.55 -1.03
C TYR A 22 1.33 6.33 -0.48
N ILE A 23 2.43 6.45 -1.25
CA ILE A 23 3.60 7.22 -0.84
C ILE A 23 3.22 8.69 -0.64
N LYS A 24 2.51 9.28 -1.60
CA LYS A 24 2.06 10.68 -1.52
C LYS A 24 1.15 10.89 -0.31
N TYR A 25 0.10 10.07 -0.19
CA TYR A 25 -0.79 10.07 0.97
C TYR A 25 -0.02 9.99 2.28
N ARG A 26 0.98 9.10 2.35
CA ARG A 26 1.71 8.85 3.57
C ARG A 26 2.63 10.00 3.97
N ILE A 27 3.27 10.66 3.00
CA ILE A 27 4.06 11.88 3.21
C ILE A 27 3.17 13.01 3.72
N GLU A 28 2.00 13.18 3.12
CA GLU A 28 1.09 14.32 3.31
C GLU A 28 0.11 14.15 4.47
N CYS A 29 0.08 12.99 5.15
CA CYS A 29 -0.96 12.67 6.14
C CYS A 29 -0.98 13.57 7.40
N ASP A 30 0.13 14.25 7.72
CA ASP A 30 0.26 15.08 8.92
C ASP A 30 0.39 16.59 8.59
N ASP A 31 0.03 17.03 7.38
CA ASP A 31 0.10 18.43 6.87
C ASP A 31 1.49 19.12 6.94
N ASN A 32 2.54 18.39 7.30
CA ASN A 32 3.86 18.96 7.54
C ASN A 32 4.81 18.85 6.32
N TYR A 33 4.45 18.02 5.34
CA TYR A 33 5.31 17.66 4.21
C TYR A 33 4.47 17.48 2.96
N THR A 34 5.06 17.75 1.81
CA THR A 34 4.39 17.66 0.50
C THR A 34 5.36 17.12 -0.52
N TRP A 35 4.92 16.16 -1.33
CA TRP A 35 5.72 15.63 -2.42
C TRP A 35 5.35 16.32 -3.73
N TYR A 36 5.96 17.47 -3.98
CA TYR A 36 5.66 18.31 -5.15
C TYR A 36 6.02 17.64 -6.49
N ASP A 37 7.00 16.74 -6.47
CA ASP A 37 7.50 16.03 -7.66
C ASP A 37 6.77 14.70 -7.90
N ALA A 38 5.69 14.42 -7.14
CA ALA A 38 4.90 13.21 -7.30
C ALA A 38 4.30 13.13 -8.72
N PRO A 39 4.43 11.98 -9.41
CA PRO A 39 3.75 11.76 -10.70
C PRO A 39 2.22 11.93 -10.58
N GLU A 40 1.60 12.35 -11.67
CA GLU A 40 0.13 12.36 -11.76
C GLU A 40 -0.37 10.92 -11.82
N THR A 41 -1.33 10.60 -10.94
CA THR A 41 -2.06 9.32 -10.96
C THR A 41 -3.26 9.43 -11.89
N THR A 42 -3.64 8.37 -12.61
CA THR A 42 -4.67 8.36 -13.66
C THR A 42 -6.13 8.41 -13.14
N SER A 43 -6.36 9.13 -12.04
CA SER A 43 -7.48 8.99 -11.09
C SER A 43 -8.86 8.66 -11.67
N GLU A 44 -9.34 7.44 -11.39
CA GLU A 44 -10.79 7.12 -11.29
C GLU A 44 -11.15 6.21 -10.09
N PHE A 45 -10.21 5.85 -9.20
CA PHE A 45 -10.41 4.78 -8.19
C PHE A 45 -10.20 5.24 -6.74
N VAL A 46 -11.12 6.05 -6.22
CA VAL A 46 -11.05 6.63 -4.86
C VAL A 46 -11.18 5.58 -3.75
N ASP A 47 -12.00 4.55 -3.96
CA ASP A 47 -12.33 3.57 -2.92
C ASP A 47 -11.20 2.54 -2.71
N GLU A 48 -10.56 2.08 -3.79
CA GLU A 48 -9.43 1.13 -3.76
C GLU A 48 -8.24 1.73 -3.03
N TYR A 49 -7.87 2.96 -3.40
CA TYR A 49 -6.79 3.70 -2.74
C TYR A 49 -7.09 3.91 -1.26
N TYR A 50 -8.32 4.27 -0.91
CA TYR A 50 -8.72 4.42 0.48
C TYR A 50 -8.56 3.11 1.28
N ALA A 51 -9.00 1.98 0.73
CA ALA A 51 -8.88 0.68 1.39
C ALA A 51 -7.40 0.30 1.61
N VAL A 52 -6.57 0.43 0.56
CA VAL A 52 -5.13 0.16 0.64
C VAL A 52 -4.48 1.06 1.70
N ARG A 53 -4.78 2.36 1.72
CA ARG A 53 -4.25 3.31 2.70
C ARG A 53 -4.54 2.89 4.14
N LYS A 54 -5.79 2.50 4.43
CA LYS A 54 -6.19 2.07 5.78
C LYS A 54 -5.50 0.79 6.24
N VAL A 55 -5.42 -0.20 5.36
CA VAL A 55 -4.78 -1.48 5.68
C VAL A 55 -3.27 -1.29 5.87
N ALA A 56 -2.62 -0.53 5.00
CA ALA A 56 -1.20 -0.24 5.08
C ALA A 56 -0.85 0.58 6.34
N GLN A 57 -1.64 1.58 6.74
CA GLN A 57 -1.44 2.29 8.02
C GLN A 57 -1.57 1.39 9.25
N THR A 58 -2.52 0.45 9.23
CA THR A 58 -2.68 -0.52 10.31
C THR A 58 -1.46 -1.44 10.38
N PHE A 59 -0.94 -1.85 9.22
CA PHE A 59 0.29 -2.63 9.11
C PHE A 59 1.50 -1.85 9.64
N GLU A 60 1.65 -0.58 9.26
CA GLU A 60 2.72 0.31 9.76
C GLU A 60 2.73 0.34 11.29
N THR A 61 1.57 0.62 11.91
CA THR A 61 1.45 0.76 13.37
C THR A 61 1.96 -0.48 14.10
N ARG A 62 1.74 -1.67 13.53
CA ARG A 62 2.20 -2.95 14.09
C ARG A 62 3.71 -3.17 13.94
N TYR A 63 4.31 -2.71 12.84
CA TYR A 63 5.71 -2.97 12.50
C TYR A 63 6.63 -1.74 12.59
N THR A 64 6.17 -0.61 13.15
CA THR A 64 6.91 0.66 13.26
C THR A 64 8.35 0.49 13.73
N LYS A 65 8.57 -0.19 14.87
CA LYS A 65 9.91 -0.37 15.44
C LYS A 65 10.86 -1.07 14.48
N ARG A 66 10.32 -2.00 13.68
CA ARG A 66 11.09 -2.75 12.71
C ARG A 66 11.38 -1.93 11.46
N PHE A 67 10.38 -1.20 10.97
CA PHE A 67 10.59 -0.24 9.89
C PHE A 67 11.70 0.76 10.22
N GLU A 68 11.71 1.29 11.44
CA GLU A 68 12.78 2.19 11.89
C GLU A 68 14.17 1.53 11.86
N GLN A 69 14.28 0.25 12.20
CA GLN A 69 15.55 -0.48 12.18
C GLN A 69 16.06 -0.66 10.75
N GLU A 70 15.20 -1.17 9.87
CA GLU A 70 15.57 -1.42 8.46
C GLU A 70 15.85 -0.11 7.71
N ILE A 71 15.10 0.95 7.97
CA ILE A 71 15.34 2.26 7.37
C ILE A 71 16.65 2.86 7.85
N LYS A 72 17.00 2.73 9.14
CA LYS A 72 18.33 3.15 9.63
C LYS A 72 19.45 2.41 8.90
N ARG A 73 19.28 1.11 8.64
CA ARG A 73 20.22 0.30 7.86
C ARG A 73 20.31 0.76 6.40
N LEU A 74 19.19 1.14 5.78
CA LEU A 74 19.16 1.69 4.42
C LEU A 74 19.90 3.04 4.35
N LEU A 75 19.59 3.96 5.26
CA LEU A 75 20.21 5.29 5.29
C LEU A 75 21.71 5.24 5.63
N ALA A 76 22.14 4.28 6.45
CA ALA A 76 23.56 4.13 6.81
C ALA A 76 24.43 3.57 5.67
N ALA A 77 23.83 2.88 4.69
CA ALA A 77 24.56 2.25 3.59
C ALA A 77 24.95 3.23 2.47
N GLY A 78 24.43 4.47 2.50
CA GLY A 78 24.69 5.49 1.49
C GLY A 78 23.53 5.62 0.48
N PRO A 79 23.81 5.93 -0.80
CA PRO A 79 22.77 6.16 -1.80
C PRO A 79 21.84 4.96 -1.97
N LEU A 80 20.54 5.23 -2.11
CA LEU A 80 19.55 4.20 -2.30
C LEU A 80 19.78 3.48 -3.64
N THR A 81 19.95 2.15 -3.59
CA THR A 81 20.06 1.32 -4.80
C THR A 81 18.94 0.31 -4.85
N TYR A 82 18.49 -0.03 -6.06
CA TYR A 82 17.41 -1.00 -6.27
C TYR A 82 17.68 -2.35 -5.61
N ASN A 83 18.90 -2.88 -5.74
CA ASN A 83 19.25 -4.19 -5.20
C ASN A 83 19.19 -4.21 -3.67
N TYR A 84 19.77 -3.19 -3.03
CA TYR A 84 19.82 -3.13 -1.58
C TYR A 84 18.45 -2.86 -0.96
N PHE A 85 17.63 -2.03 -1.60
CA PHE A 85 16.22 -1.86 -1.23
C PHE A 85 15.47 -3.19 -1.25
N ASN A 86 15.62 -3.97 -2.32
CA ASN A 86 14.96 -5.27 -2.43
C ASN A 86 15.44 -6.27 -1.39
N GLU A 87 16.75 -6.34 -1.13
CA GLU A 87 17.34 -7.23 -0.13
C GLU A 87 16.76 -6.97 1.27
N VAL A 88 16.78 -5.71 1.71
CA VAL A 88 16.22 -5.31 3.01
C VAL A 88 14.73 -5.62 3.10
N LEU A 89 14.00 -5.40 2.00
CA LEU A 89 12.57 -5.65 1.95
C LEU A 89 12.23 -7.15 1.91
N ASP A 90 13.04 -7.97 1.25
CA ASP A 90 12.93 -9.43 1.25
C ASP A 90 13.19 -9.98 2.68
N GLU A 91 14.26 -9.54 3.34
CA GLU A 91 14.55 -9.91 4.73
C GLU A 91 13.40 -9.52 5.68
N PHE A 92 12.84 -8.31 5.51
CA PHE A 92 11.67 -7.89 6.27
C PHE A 92 10.47 -8.80 5.99
N ILE A 93 10.12 -9.04 4.72
CA ILE A 93 8.95 -9.84 4.36
C ILE A 93 9.05 -11.28 4.90
N ASP A 94 10.20 -11.92 4.71
CA ASP A 94 10.42 -13.31 5.13
C ASP A 94 10.29 -13.44 6.66
N SER A 95 10.75 -12.44 7.39
CA SER A 95 10.68 -12.42 8.84
C SER A 95 9.30 -12.10 9.43
N VAL A 96 8.34 -11.63 8.62
CA VAL A 96 6.93 -11.50 9.02
C VAL A 96 6.23 -12.88 9.01
N GLY A 97 6.95 -13.95 8.65
CA GLY A 97 6.48 -15.33 8.76
C GLY A 97 5.60 -15.77 7.60
N GLU A 98 5.65 -15.06 6.48
CA GLU A 98 5.02 -15.53 5.25
C GLU A 98 6.01 -16.39 4.47
N ASP A 99 5.95 -17.70 4.63
CA ASP A 99 6.72 -18.63 3.81
C ASP A 99 6.16 -18.67 2.38
N GLY A 100 6.96 -18.26 1.39
CA GLY A 100 6.62 -18.47 -0.01
C GLY A 100 7.35 -17.54 -1.00
N LYS A 101 7.34 -17.88 -2.28
CA LYS A 101 7.84 -17.00 -3.36
C LYS A 101 6.74 -16.16 -4.01
N LYS A 102 5.48 -16.41 -3.66
CA LYS A 102 4.29 -15.79 -4.26
C LYS A 102 3.97 -14.45 -3.59
N LEU A 103 3.42 -13.50 -4.35
CA LEU A 103 2.93 -12.24 -3.83
C LEU A 103 1.52 -12.43 -3.24
N SER A 104 1.43 -12.54 -1.92
CA SER A 104 0.18 -12.42 -1.18
C SER A 104 -0.26 -10.96 -1.11
N TYR A 105 -1.55 -10.70 -0.83
CA TYR A 105 -2.02 -9.34 -0.54
C TYR A 105 -1.31 -8.72 0.67
N SER A 106 -0.98 -9.52 1.67
CA SER A 106 -0.22 -9.07 2.86
C SER A 106 1.20 -8.65 2.50
N ARG A 107 1.88 -9.33 1.57
CA ARG A 107 3.17 -8.90 1.03
C ARG A 107 3.07 -7.64 0.20
N LEU A 108 2.02 -7.50 -0.60
CA LEU A 108 1.76 -6.27 -1.34
C LEU A 108 1.58 -5.09 -0.39
N ILE A 109 0.76 -5.26 0.66
CA ILE A 109 0.58 -4.26 1.72
C ILE A 109 1.89 -3.99 2.45
N ALA A 110 2.69 -5.02 2.76
CA ALA A 110 3.97 -4.87 3.43
C ALA A 110 4.94 -3.99 2.63
N VAL A 111 5.01 -4.19 1.30
CA VAL A 111 5.81 -3.37 0.39
C VAL A 111 5.30 -1.92 0.40
N LEU A 112 3.99 -1.71 0.24
CA LEU A 112 3.40 -0.36 0.23
C LEU A 112 3.63 0.37 1.56
N ALA A 113 3.32 -0.28 2.68
CA ALA A 113 3.50 0.25 4.02
C ALA A 113 4.97 0.60 4.31
N PHE A 114 5.90 -0.27 3.96
CA PHE A 114 7.33 -0.01 4.12
C PHE A 114 7.78 1.19 3.28
N SER A 115 7.43 1.20 1.99
CA SER A 115 7.80 2.28 1.07
C SER A 115 7.20 3.62 1.49
N GLY A 116 5.92 3.68 1.88
CA GLY A 116 5.30 4.91 2.37
C GLY A 116 5.95 5.41 3.65
N TYR A 117 6.20 4.53 4.61
CA TYR A 117 6.87 4.89 5.87
C TYR A 117 8.32 5.36 5.61
N TYR A 118 9.04 4.72 4.70
CA TYR A 118 10.40 5.14 4.32
C TYR A 118 10.40 6.50 3.60
N ALA A 119 9.50 6.71 2.65
CA ALA A 119 9.34 7.97 1.95
C ALA A 119 9.03 9.12 2.92
N ARG A 120 8.17 8.86 3.92
CA ARG A 120 7.89 9.81 5.00
C ARG A 120 9.16 10.21 5.76
N LYS A 121 10.03 9.23 6.08
CA LYS A 121 11.30 9.50 6.77
C LYS A 121 12.28 10.28 5.90
N LEU A 122 12.34 10.01 4.60
CA LEU A 122 13.12 10.81 3.66
C LEU A 122 12.61 12.26 3.60
N ALA A 123 11.30 12.48 3.60
CA ALA A 123 10.72 13.82 3.65
C ALA A 123 11.03 14.55 4.98
N GLU A 124 11.04 13.83 6.11
CA GLU A 124 11.47 14.38 7.41
C GLU A 124 12.95 14.82 7.38
N LEU A 125 13.82 14.07 6.70
CA LEU A 125 15.23 14.39 6.54
C LEU A 125 15.43 15.58 5.59
N ASP A 126 14.70 15.63 4.48
CA ASP A 126 14.71 16.76 3.54
C ASP A 126 14.37 18.08 4.24
N ALA A 127 13.36 18.08 5.11
CA ALA A 127 12.99 19.29 5.86
C ALA A 127 14.03 19.69 6.93
N LYS A 128 14.81 18.74 7.43
CA LYS A 128 15.89 18.98 8.41
C LYS A 128 17.24 19.24 7.76
N LYS A 129 17.31 19.16 6.43
CA LYS A 129 18.52 19.31 5.63
C LYS A 129 19.17 20.66 5.92
N THR A 130 20.45 20.63 6.26
CA THR A 130 21.27 21.84 6.42
C THR A 130 22.00 22.14 5.12
N ALA A 131 22.42 23.39 4.91
CA ALA A 131 23.05 23.83 3.65
C ALA A 131 24.31 23.04 3.22
N ASN A 132 24.92 22.27 4.14
CA ASN A 132 26.09 21.43 3.87
C ASN A 132 25.77 19.95 3.64
N ASP A 133 24.51 19.54 3.82
CA ASP A 133 24.08 18.18 3.52
C ASP A 133 23.86 18.09 2.00
N GLY A 134 24.84 17.56 1.28
CA GLY A 134 24.82 17.43 -0.19
C GLY A 134 23.85 16.36 -0.69
N HIS A 135 23.14 15.65 0.19
CA HIS A 135 22.29 14.52 -0.14
C HIS A 135 20.91 14.95 -0.64
N ASP A 136 20.45 14.43 -1.77
CA ASP A 136 19.14 14.75 -2.35
C ASP A 136 18.08 13.71 -1.96
N TYR A 137 17.43 13.94 -0.82
CA TYR A 137 16.36 13.07 -0.33
C TYR A 137 15.12 13.06 -1.22
N ARG A 138 14.88 14.12 -2.02
CA ARG A 138 13.73 14.16 -2.94
C ARG A 138 13.92 13.20 -4.10
N SER A 139 15.13 13.17 -4.66
CA SER A 139 15.49 12.18 -5.67
C SER A 139 15.36 10.76 -5.14
N ASP A 140 15.72 10.52 -3.88
CA ASP A 140 15.55 9.20 -3.24
C ASP A 140 14.07 8.80 -3.09
N ILE A 141 13.16 9.74 -2.78
CA ILE A 141 11.72 9.45 -2.74
C ILE A 141 11.22 9.02 -4.12
N THR A 142 11.65 9.69 -5.18
CA THR A 142 11.31 9.33 -6.57
C THR A 142 11.92 7.98 -6.98
N HIS A 143 13.17 7.69 -6.60
CA HIS A 143 13.76 6.37 -6.83
C HIS A 143 13.01 5.28 -6.06
N LEU A 144 12.63 5.55 -4.82
CA LEU A 144 11.88 4.63 -3.98
C LEU A 144 10.53 4.24 -4.59
N SER A 145 9.78 5.20 -5.14
CA SER A 145 8.52 4.90 -5.83
C SER A 145 8.76 3.98 -7.03
N ILE A 146 9.72 4.31 -7.90
CA ILE A 146 10.09 3.50 -9.07
C ILE A 146 10.54 2.08 -8.64
N TYR A 147 11.29 1.95 -7.55
CA TYR A 147 11.79 0.67 -7.08
C TYR A 147 10.67 -0.20 -6.50
N ALA A 148 9.77 0.38 -5.71
CA ALA A 148 8.62 -0.30 -5.14
C ALA A 148 7.66 -0.78 -6.25
N SER A 149 7.35 0.10 -7.19
CA SER A 149 6.61 -0.16 -8.43
C SER A 149 7.16 -1.37 -9.20
N LYS A 150 8.40 -1.28 -9.68
CA LYS A 150 9.04 -2.35 -10.47
C LYS A 150 9.09 -3.69 -9.74
N ARG A 151 9.28 -3.65 -8.42
CA ARG A 151 9.27 -4.86 -7.59
C ARG A 151 7.87 -5.49 -7.59
N LEU A 152 6.84 -4.71 -7.33
CA LEU A 152 5.45 -5.19 -7.31
C LEU A 152 5.01 -5.69 -8.68
N GLU A 153 5.27 -4.94 -9.76
CA GLU A 153 4.99 -5.37 -11.13
C GLU A 153 5.62 -6.73 -11.44
N LYS A 154 6.93 -6.87 -11.17
CA LYS A 154 7.65 -8.13 -11.36
C LYS A 154 7.02 -9.26 -10.57
N LYS A 155 6.66 -9.03 -9.30
CA LYS A 155 6.07 -10.04 -8.43
C LYS A 155 4.64 -10.39 -8.82
N ILE A 156 3.85 -9.44 -9.31
CA ILE A 156 2.51 -9.68 -9.86
C ILE A 156 2.66 -10.55 -11.10
N ALA A 157 3.51 -10.19 -12.05
CA ALA A 157 3.76 -10.98 -13.26
C ALA A 157 4.26 -12.41 -12.96
N GLU A 158 5.08 -12.59 -11.93
CA GLU A 158 5.61 -13.90 -11.53
C GLU A 158 4.61 -14.78 -10.77
N SER A 159 3.62 -14.21 -10.08
CA SER A 159 2.86 -14.95 -9.05
C SER A 159 1.34 -14.80 -9.08
N TRP A 160 0.80 -13.78 -9.72
CA TRP A 160 -0.64 -13.60 -9.88
C TRP A 160 -1.09 -14.28 -11.19
N GLY A 161 -1.74 -15.43 -11.06
CA GLY A 161 -2.57 -15.99 -12.14
C GLY A 161 -3.99 -15.42 -12.12
N ASP A 162 -4.93 -16.03 -12.85
CA ASP A 162 -6.33 -15.57 -13.04
C ASP A 162 -7.18 -15.39 -11.76
N GLY A 163 -6.65 -15.75 -10.59
CA GLY A 163 -7.34 -15.70 -9.29
C GLY A 163 -7.12 -14.41 -8.48
N TYR A 164 -6.05 -13.66 -8.74
CA TYR A 164 -5.74 -12.41 -8.03
C TYR A 164 -6.25 -11.22 -8.83
N SER A 165 -6.85 -10.26 -8.13
CA SER A 165 -7.36 -9.03 -8.73
C SER A 165 -7.25 -7.90 -7.72
N TRP A 166 -7.04 -6.68 -8.22
CA TRP A 166 -7.14 -5.47 -7.43
C TRP A 166 -8.57 -5.20 -6.93
N MET A 167 -9.58 -5.87 -7.50
CA MET A 167 -10.98 -5.67 -7.13
C MET A 167 -11.22 -5.86 -5.63
N ILE A 168 -11.74 -4.78 -5.02
CA ILE A 168 -12.11 -4.69 -3.61
C ILE A 168 -13.01 -5.83 -3.18
N GLU A 169 -13.90 -6.34 -4.03
CA GLU A 169 -14.80 -7.43 -3.63
C GLU A 169 -14.04 -8.74 -3.36
N LYS A 170 -12.98 -9.05 -4.13
CA LYS A 170 -12.10 -10.19 -3.87
C LYS A 170 -11.07 -9.88 -2.80
N PHE A 171 -10.56 -8.64 -2.75
CA PHE A 171 -9.69 -8.17 -1.67
C PHE A 171 -10.42 -8.29 -0.33
N ASN A 172 -11.63 -7.74 -0.19
CA ASN A 172 -12.51 -7.83 0.97
C ASN A 172 -12.99 -9.26 1.26
N LYS A 173 -13.41 -10.07 0.27
CA LYS A 173 -13.80 -11.48 0.55
C LYS A 173 -12.63 -12.34 1.02
N ASN A 174 -11.41 -12.11 0.51
CA ASN A 174 -10.22 -12.81 0.97
C ASN A 174 -9.67 -12.22 2.28
N GLN A 175 -9.83 -10.91 2.49
CA GLN A 175 -9.54 -10.23 3.74
C GLN A 175 -10.50 -10.68 4.83
N ASP A 176 -11.82 -10.82 4.62
CA ASP A 176 -12.73 -11.29 5.68
C ASP A 176 -12.34 -12.67 6.20
N LYS A 177 -11.91 -13.57 5.32
CA LYS A 177 -11.36 -14.87 5.72
C LYS A 177 -10.02 -14.74 6.45
N ARG A 178 -9.11 -13.88 5.98
CA ARG A 178 -7.79 -13.70 6.60
C ARG A 178 -7.75 -12.74 7.79
N ILE A 179 -8.71 -11.83 7.93
CA ILE A 179 -8.99 -10.98 9.09
C ILE A 179 -9.63 -11.86 10.16
N THR A 180 -10.43 -12.86 9.79
CA THR A 180 -10.87 -13.92 10.72
C THR A 180 -9.69 -14.81 11.16
N GLU A 181 -8.72 -15.08 10.29
CA GLU A 181 -7.47 -15.75 10.69
C GLU A 181 -6.51 -14.84 11.46
N LEU A 182 -6.46 -13.53 11.18
CA LEU A 182 -5.63 -12.52 11.86
C LEU A 182 -6.25 -12.08 13.20
N SER A 183 -7.57 -12.15 13.35
CA SER A 183 -8.28 -11.94 14.63
C SER A 183 -8.10 -13.11 15.60
N ALA A 184 -7.68 -14.27 15.11
CA ALA A 184 -7.20 -15.37 15.94
C ALA A 184 -5.84 -15.05 16.62
N TRP A 185 -5.16 -13.96 16.26
CA TRP A 185 -3.88 -13.53 16.84
C TRP A 185 -3.97 -12.42 17.90
N ASP A 186 -5.12 -11.72 18.11
CA ASP A 186 -5.38 -10.84 19.28
C ASP A 186 -6.83 -10.26 19.31
N PRO A 187 -7.52 -10.09 20.48
CA PRO A 187 -8.92 -9.64 20.58
C PRO A 187 -9.24 -8.18 20.20
N LEU A 188 -8.26 -7.30 20.00
CA LEU A 188 -8.50 -5.88 19.65
C LEU A 188 -9.04 -5.68 18.21
N MET A 189 -8.92 -6.69 17.34
CA MET A 189 -9.46 -6.66 15.98
C MET A 189 -10.99 -6.85 15.91
N VAL A 190 -11.62 -7.34 16.99
CA VAL A 190 -13.10 -7.46 17.09
C VAL A 190 -13.76 -6.09 17.09
N GLN A 191 -13.10 -5.07 17.66
CA GLN A 191 -13.65 -3.73 17.75
C GLN A 191 -13.59 -3.01 16.40
N ILE A 192 -12.53 -3.24 15.61
CA ILE A 192 -12.39 -2.68 14.25
C ILE A 192 -13.33 -3.37 13.26
N GLY A 193 -13.48 -4.71 13.33
CA GLY A 193 -14.48 -5.45 12.54
C GLY A 193 -15.92 -4.99 12.78
N GLY A 194 -16.24 -4.56 14.01
CA GLY A 194 -17.54 -3.95 14.35
C GLY A 194 -17.79 -2.61 13.66
N TYR A 195 -16.76 -1.78 13.47
CA TYR A 195 -16.86 -0.52 12.73
C TYR A 195 -16.95 -0.73 11.20
N PHE A 196 -16.31 -1.76 10.66
CA PHE A 196 -16.39 -2.12 9.23
C PHE A 196 -17.77 -2.68 8.84
N LEU A 197 -18.39 -3.51 9.69
CA LEU A 197 -19.77 -3.97 9.49
C LEU A 197 -20.77 -2.81 9.54
N ALA A 198 -20.59 -1.86 10.47
CA ALA A 198 -21.44 -0.68 10.56
C ALA A 198 -21.35 0.21 9.30
N ALA A 199 -20.14 0.47 8.80
CA ALA A 199 -19.92 1.26 7.58
C ALA A 199 -20.49 0.58 6.32
N ALA A 200 -20.36 -0.76 6.21
CA ALA A 200 -20.96 -1.51 5.11
C ALA A 200 -22.50 -1.48 5.13
N THR A 201 -23.15 -1.49 6.30
CA THR A 201 -24.61 -1.29 6.40
C THR A 201 -25.07 0.12 6.03
N VAL A 202 -24.30 1.16 6.37
CA VAL A 202 -24.64 2.55 6.01
C VAL A 202 -24.50 2.77 4.50
N ILE A 203 -23.45 2.21 3.89
CA ILE A 203 -23.20 2.30 2.44
C ILE A 203 -24.19 1.44 1.64
N GLY A 204 -24.52 0.23 2.12
CA GLY A 204 -25.54 -0.63 1.51
C GLY A 204 -26.96 -0.03 1.58
N GLY A 205 -27.29 0.66 2.67
CA GLY A 205 -28.55 1.39 2.80
C GLY A 205 -28.66 2.60 1.86
N PHE A 206 -27.56 3.34 1.66
CA PHE A 206 -27.53 4.49 0.75
C PHE A 206 -27.66 4.10 -0.73
N MET A 207 -27.08 2.95 -1.12
CA MET A 207 -27.12 2.47 -2.50
C MET A 207 -28.50 1.91 -2.90
N ILE A 208 -29.22 1.29 -1.95
CA ILE A 208 -30.62 0.85 -2.16
C ILE A 208 -31.57 2.06 -2.23
N TYR A 209 -31.34 3.09 -1.40
CA TYR A 209 -32.16 4.31 -1.41
C TYR A 209 -32.00 5.12 -2.70
N TRP A 210 -30.81 5.14 -3.32
CA TRP A 210 -30.58 5.87 -4.57
C TRP A 210 -31.13 5.14 -5.81
N ARG A 211 -31.17 3.81 -5.80
CA ARG A 211 -31.74 3.00 -6.88
C ARG A 211 -33.27 3.04 -6.94
N SER A 212 -33.94 3.25 -5.81
CA SER A 212 -35.41 3.36 -5.73
C SER A 212 -36.00 4.72 -6.15
N ARG A 213 -35.16 5.69 -6.54
CA ARG A 213 -35.58 7.05 -6.96
C ARG A 213 -35.40 7.34 -8.46
N LYS A 214 -34.89 6.37 -9.21
CA LYS A 214 -34.66 6.45 -10.67
C LYS A 214 -35.57 5.53 -11.50
N GLU A 215 -36.54 4.87 -10.86
CA GLU A 215 -37.71 4.25 -11.49
C GLU A 215 -38.95 5.06 -11.15
#